data_AF-A0A957U314-F1
#
_entry.id   AF-A0A957U314-F1
#
_cell.length_a   1.000
_cell.length_b   1.000
_cell.length_c   1.000
_cell.angle_alpha   90.00
_cell.angle_beta   90.00
_cell.angle_gamma   90.00
#
_symmetry.space_group_name_H-M   'P 1'
#
loop_
_entity.id
_entity.type
_entity.pdbx_description
1 polymer ?
#
loop_
_entity_poly.entity_id
_entity_poly.type
_entity_poly.pdbx_seq_one_letter_code
_entity_poly.pdbx_strand_id
1 'polypeptide(L)' 'SRLTRQLTPIATQLAANEYLVKATIDAYEFTVFPDNRAIIKGTDDENLAKVLYAKYIGG' A
#
# COMPACT_ATOMS: atom_id res chain seq x y z
N SER A 1 2.55 -7.96 -9.77
CA SER A 1 2.15 -8.96 -8.76
C SER A 1 0.62 -8.96 -8.60
N ARG A 2 0.03 -9.87 -7.80
CA ARG A 2 -1.42 -9.79 -7.43
C ARG A 2 -1.76 -8.41 -6.87
N LEU A 3 -0.91 -7.92 -5.96
CA LEU A 3 -1.07 -6.61 -5.32
C LEU A 3 -1.11 -5.46 -6.32
N THR A 4 -0.21 -5.42 -7.31
CA THR A 4 -0.23 -4.37 -8.34
C THR A 4 -1.58 -4.28 -9.03
N ARG A 5 -2.15 -5.41 -9.45
CA ARG A 5 -3.46 -5.47 -10.13
C ARG A 5 -4.60 -5.01 -9.22
N GLN A 6 -4.54 -5.35 -7.93
CA GLN A 6 -5.52 -4.91 -6.95
C GLN A 6 -5.49 -3.38 -6.73
N LEU A 7 -4.30 -2.78 -6.76
CA LEU A 7 -4.14 -1.35 -6.50
C LEU A 7 -4.31 -0.48 -7.76
N THR A 8 -4.13 -1.02 -8.97
CA THR A 8 -4.31 -0.30 -10.24
C THR A 8 -5.60 0.53 -10.34
N PRO A 9 -6.80 0.03 -9.99
CA PRO A 9 -8.03 0.80 -10.16
C PRO A 9 -8.25 1.90 -9.11
N ILE A 10 -7.52 1.90 -8.00
CA ILE A 10 -7.77 2.79 -6.85
C ILE A 10 -6.62 3.74 -6.54
N ALA A 11 -5.41 3.43 -7.02
CA ALA A 11 -4.23 4.24 -6.75
C ALA A 11 -4.15 5.42 -7.73
N THR A 12 -3.90 6.61 -7.20
CA THR A 12 -3.61 7.80 -8.00
C THR A 12 -2.20 7.77 -8.58
N GLN A 13 -1.28 7.09 -7.89
CA GLN A 13 0.07 6.80 -8.35
C GLN A 13 0.41 5.35 -8.02
N LEU A 14 1.02 4.63 -8.97
CA LEU A 14 1.43 3.24 -8.79
C LEU A 14 2.76 2.99 -9.48
N ALA A 15 3.73 2.45 -8.74
CA ALA A 15 4.99 1.97 -9.26
C ALA A 15 5.28 0.59 -8.66
N ALA A 16 5.76 -0.35 -9.47
CA ALA A 16 6.09 -1.68 -9.01
C ALA A 16 7.35 -2.18 -9.72
N ASN A 17 8.21 -2.87 -8.99
CA ASN A 17 9.35 -3.60 -9.52
C ASN A 17 9.46 -4.95 -8.80
N GLU A 18 10.57 -5.68 -9.00
CA GLU A 18 10.80 -6.97 -8.36
C GLU A 18 11.01 -6.89 -6.82
N TYR A 19 11.34 -5.71 -6.30
CA TYR A 19 11.69 -5.50 -4.89
C TYR A 19 10.58 -4.88 -4.05
N LEU A 20 9.64 -4.14 -4.65
CA LEU A 20 8.58 -3.43 -3.93
C LEU A 20 7.41 -3.00 -4.83
N VAL A 21 6.30 -2.66 -4.18
CA VAL A 21 5.17 -1.93 -4.76
C VAL A 21 5.00 -0.62 -4.00
N LYS A 22 4.95 0.50 -4.72
CA LYS A 22 4.61 1.81 -4.21
C LYS A 22 3.26 2.25 -4.77
N ALA A 23 2.35 2.67 -3.90
CA ALA A 23 1.05 3.17 -4.31
C ALA A 23 0.66 4.40 -3.48
N THR A 24 0.01 5.37 -4.11
CA THR A 24 -0.65 6.48 -3.42
C THR A 24 -2.15 6.28 -3.54
N ILE A 25 -2.85 6.23 -2.41
CA ILE A 25 -4.31 6.06 -2.34
C ILE A 25 -4.83 7.11 -1.37
N ASP A 26 -5.74 7.97 -1.84
CA ASP A 26 -6.19 9.16 -1.12
C ASP A 26 -4.99 10.02 -0.67
N ALA A 27 -4.84 10.25 0.64
CA ALA A 27 -3.74 11.01 1.25
C ALA A 27 -2.59 10.12 1.77
N TYR A 28 -2.60 8.81 1.46
CA TYR A 28 -1.68 7.84 2.05
C TYR A 28 -0.73 7.25 1.01
N GLU A 29 0.55 7.17 1.37
CA GLU A 29 1.56 6.47 0.58
C GLU A 29 1.81 5.09 1.18
N PHE A 30 1.77 4.07 0.33
CA PHE A 30 2.07 2.68 0.66
C PHE A 30 3.36 2.28 -0.03
N THR A 31 4.32 1.75 0.73
CA THR A 31 5.45 0.99 0.20
C THR A 31 5.37 -0.42 0.75
N VAL A 32 5.09 -1.40 -0.11
CA VAL A 32 4.91 -2.80 0.27
C VAL A 32 6.05 -3.65 -0.27
N PHE A 33 6.66 -4.42 0.62
CA PHE A 33 7.75 -5.33 0.31
C PHE A 33 7.20 -6.76 0.05
N PRO A 34 7.93 -7.60 -0.71
CA PRO A 34 7.54 -8.99 -0.98
C PRO A 34 7.36 -9.87 0.26
N ASP A 35 7.97 -9.48 1.39
CA ASP A 35 7.89 -10.17 2.68
C ASP A 35 6.69 -9.71 3.54
N ASN A 36 5.71 -9.04 2.94
CA ASN A 36 4.51 -8.49 3.58
C ASN A 36 4.77 -7.36 4.59
N ARG A 37 5.98 -6.82 4.67
CA ARG A 37 6.17 -5.55 5.37
C ARG A 37 5.60 -4.42 4.54
N ALA A 38 4.99 -3.44 5.20
CA ALA A 38 4.60 -2.21 4.55
C ALA A 38 5.00 -0.99 5.39
N ILE A 39 5.37 0.07 4.69
CA ILE A 39 5.49 1.41 5.23
C ILE A 39 4.28 2.19 4.74
N ILE A 40 3.53 2.76 5.69
CA ILE A 40 2.39 3.64 5.41
C ILE A 40 2.76 5.04 5.87
N LYS A 41 2.64 6.02 4.99
CA LYS A 41 2.79 7.44 5.33
C LYS A 41 1.46 8.16 5.16
N GLY A 42 1.32 9.29 5.86
CA GLY A 42 0.10 10.11 5.86
C GLY A 42 -0.72 10.01 7.15
N THR A 43 -0.26 9.23 8.13
CA THR A 43 -0.85 9.18 9.47
C THR A 43 0.20 8.81 10.52
N ASP A 44 0.01 9.30 11.74
CA ASP A 44 0.70 8.92 12.98
C ASP A 44 -0.17 8.03 13.88
N ASP A 45 -1.44 7.81 13.53
CA ASP A 45 -2.36 6.92 14.22
C ASP A 45 -2.11 5.46 13.79
N GLU A 46 -1.57 4.68 14.72
CA GLU A 46 -1.28 3.26 14.52
C GLU A 46 -2.53 2.44 14.18
N ASN A 47 -3.69 2.76 14.77
CA ASN A 47 -4.94 2.05 14.51
C ASN A 47 -5.41 2.32 13.07
N LEU A 48 -5.33 3.57 12.63
CA LEU A 48 -5.67 3.93 11.26
C LEU A 48 -4.72 3.25 10.27
N ALA A 49 -3.41 3.24 10.55
CA ALA A 49 -2.43 2.55 9.71
C ALA A 49 -2.74 1.05 9.57
N LYS A 50 -3.12 0.37 10.66
CA LYS A 50 -3.53 -1.04 10.64
C LYS A 50 -4.79 -1.27 9.79
N VAL A 51 -5.79 -0.40 9.91
CA VAL A 51 -7.02 -0.47 9.11
C VAL A 51 -6.72 -0.27 7.62
N LEU A 52 -5.89 0.72 7.28
CA LEU A 52 -5.48 0.98 5.89
C LEU A 52 -4.70 -0.20 5.31
N TYR A 53 -3.78 -0.78 6.09
CA TYR A 53 -3.04 -1.98 5.70
C TYR A 53 -4.00 -3.13 5.40
N ALA A 54 -4.91 -3.45 6.32
CA ALA A 54 -5.88 -4.52 6.13
C ALA A 54 -6.81 -4.26 4.93
N LYS A 55 -7.26 -3.02 4.74
CA LYS A 55 -8.18 -2.64 3.66
C LYS A 55 -7.56 -2.81 2.27
N TYR A 56 -6.32 -2.37 2.10
CA TYR A 56 -5.71 -2.25 0.76
C TYR A 56 -4.67 -3.33 0.45
N ILE A 57 -4.01 -3.88 1.47
CA ILE A 57 -2.89 -4.82 1.32
C ILE A 57 -3.24 -6.20 1.86
N GLY A 58 -3.86 -6.26 3.04
CA GLY A 58 -4.19 -7.48 3.76
C GLY A 58 -5.38 -8.21 3.14
N GLY A 59 -5.11 -9.15 2.23
CA GLY A 59 -6.11 -10.07 1.72
C GLY A 59 -5.52 -11.29 1.06
#